data_AF-A0AAV1BTS9-F1
#
_entry.id   AF-A0AAV1BTS9-F1
#
_cell.length_a   1.000
_cell.length_b   1.000
_cell.length_c   1.000
_cell.angle_alpha   90.00
_cell.angle_beta   90.00
_cell.angle_gamma   90.00
#
_symmetry.space_group_name_H-M   'P 1'
#
loop_
_entity.id
_entity.type
_entity.pdbx_description
1 polymer ?
#
loop_
_entity_poly.entity_id
_entity_poly.type
_entity_poly.pdbx_seq_one_letter_code
_entity_poly.pdbx_strand_id
1 'polypeptide(L)'
;MLRPLEKLWGAFISEGLPGILVNSERPAGVIQMTCAHELGHFVLNHGTTTDEQLDYSNSAARKELEADWFAYSLMAPRWAVAKIMKRKGWAVADLAHPFNLYQLSLRLGISYAATAWSLQRLKLCDRTFVEEVLRVQPAVIKRALLTGRLGNPQRDVWLLDDADRDLILEPRVDDQMLVRLKDHSGAGYVWDTNEAASEGFTIEPVLLPPGNAGDADALIAGGEHYLDYLVSPASILTTSPTELQLDERKPWDRSSAPRDTFGTQAQFEDLATGLSSVAKRALLQGTGHS
;
A
#
# COMPACT_ATOMS: atom_id res chain seq x y z
N MET A 1 0.39 14.34 29.69
CA MET A 1 -0.76 14.82 28.90
C MET A 1 -0.55 14.29 27.49
N LEU A 2 -1.35 13.32 27.02
CA LEU A 2 -1.29 12.86 25.63
C LEU A 2 -1.75 14.04 24.77
N ARG A 3 -0.82 14.74 24.13
CA ARG A 3 -1.19 15.72 23.10
C ARG A 3 -1.63 14.90 21.87
N PRO A 4 -2.87 15.05 21.39
CA PRO A 4 -3.26 14.49 20.11
C PRO A 4 -2.31 15.05 19.05
N LEU A 5 -1.55 14.18 18.38
CA LEU A 5 -0.72 14.54 17.23
C LEU A 5 -1.62 14.74 15.99
N GLU A 6 -2.67 15.56 16.11
CA GLU A 6 -3.62 15.82 15.03
C GLU A 6 -2.97 16.63 13.90
N LYS A 7 -1.96 17.44 14.22
CA LYS A 7 -1.24 18.32 13.28
C LYS A 7 0.23 17.98 13.05
N LEU A 8 0.82 17.07 13.82
CA LEU A 8 2.20 16.62 13.63
C LEU A 8 2.19 15.31 12.83
N TRP A 9 2.74 15.33 11.62
CA TRP A 9 2.77 14.18 10.72
C TRP A 9 3.81 13.15 11.18
N GLY A 10 4.89 13.65 11.78
CA GLY A 10 5.91 12.94 12.54
C GLY A 10 6.79 13.94 13.32
N ALA A 11 7.76 13.44 14.06
CA ALA A 11 8.83 14.26 14.66
C ALA A 11 10.11 13.44 14.77
N PHE A 12 11.23 14.02 14.35
CA PHE A 12 12.55 13.51 14.67
C PHE A 12 12.99 13.96 16.08
N ILE A 13 13.38 13.00 16.93
CA ILE A 13 14.04 13.25 18.22
C ILE A 13 15.53 12.98 18.02
N SER A 14 16.38 13.99 18.24
CA SER A 14 17.84 13.83 18.20
C SER A 14 18.48 13.64 19.58
N GLU A 15 17.80 14.07 20.65
CA GLU A 15 18.38 14.07 22.00
C GLU A 15 18.29 12.68 22.65
N GLY A 16 19.43 12.18 23.12
CA GLY A 16 19.54 10.85 23.72
C GLY A 16 19.64 9.73 22.67
N LEU A 17 18.53 9.02 22.44
CA LEU A 17 18.42 7.94 21.45
C LEU A 17 17.69 8.48 20.22
N PRO A 18 18.38 8.68 19.08
CA PRO A 18 17.77 9.19 17.86
C PRO A 18 16.60 8.31 17.42
N GLY A 19 15.45 8.92 17.14
CA GLY A 19 14.24 8.19 16.79
C GLY A 19 13.24 9.04 16.02
N ILE A 20 12.42 8.36 15.22
CA ILE A 20 11.33 9.00 14.47
C ILE A 20 10.00 8.64 15.14
N LEU A 21 9.23 9.66 15.50
CA LEU A 21 7.85 9.53 15.96
C LEU A 21 6.90 9.69 14.78
N VAL A 22 5.96 8.77 14.63
CA VAL A 22 4.91 8.82 13.60
C VAL A 22 3.55 8.47 14.17
N ASN A 23 2.49 8.96 13.54
CA ASN A 23 1.12 8.58 13.89
C ASN A 23 0.72 7.27 13.16
N SER A 24 0.59 6.18 13.91
CA SER A 24 0.26 4.83 13.41
C SER A 24 -1.15 4.68 12.83
N GLU A 25 -2.03 5.66 13.07
CA GLU A 25 -3.40 5.72 12.52
C GLU A 25 -3.44 6.27 11.09
N ARG A 26 -2.33 6.79 10.58
CA ARG A 26 -2.22 7.25 9.19
C ARG A 26 -2.07 6.05 8.23
N PRO A 27 -2.43 6.21 6.94
CA PRO A 27 -2.16 5.20 5.92
C PRO A 27 -0.67 4.86 5.86
N ALA A 28 -0.33 3.60 5.56
CA ALA A 28 1.05 3.11 5.60
C ALA A 28 1.99 3.96 4.73
N GLY A 29 1.57 4.26 3.49
CA GLY A 29 2.37 5.07 2.58
C GLY A 29 2.60 6.52 3.03
N VAL A 30 1.77 7.06 3.94
CA VAL A 30 2.02 8.37 4.56
C VAL A 30 3.08 8.21 5.65
N ILE A 31 2.96 7.17 6.49
CA ILE A 31 3.93 6.88 7.55
C ILE A 31 5.32 6.67 6.96
N GLN A 32 5.45 5.83 5.93
CA GLN A 32 6.75 5.52 5.32
C GLN A 32 7.37 6.76 4.67
N MET A 33 6.59 7.59 3.99
CA MET A 33 7.08 8.87 3.44
C MET A 33 7.55 9.83 4.54
N THR A 34 6.80 9.95 5.64
CA THR A 34 7.24 10.73 6.81
C THR A 34 8.54 10.18 7.38
N CYS A 35 8.64 8.87 7.60
CA CYS A 35 9.88 8.24 8.07
C CYS A 35 11.07 8.52 7.14
N ALA A 36 10.86 8.44 5.82
CA ALA A 36 11.91 8.74 4.85
C ALA A 36 12.34 10.23 4.88
N HIS A 37 11.39 11.14 5.09
CA HIS A 37 11.66 12.58 5.23
C HIS A 37 12.47 12.87 6.51
N GLU A 38 12.03 12.36 7.65
CA GLU A 38 12.75 12.52 8.93
C GLU A 38 14.14 11.85 8.90
N LEU A 39 14.25 10.69 8.22
CA LEU A 39 15.55 10.07 7.95
C LEU A 39 16.45 10.98 7.09
N GLY A 40 15.87 11.72 6.14
CA GLY A 40 16.58 12.72 5.34
C GLY A 40 17.18 13.82 6.21
N HIS A 41 16.41 14.37 7.16
CA HIS A 41 16.93 15.34 8.13
C HIS A 41 18.12 14.80 8.92
N PHE A 42 18.03 13.53 9.36
CA PHE A 42 19.12 12.88 10.07
C PHE A 42 20.37 12.68 9.19
N VAL A 43 20.21 12.08 8.02
CA VAL A 43 21.33 11.74 7.11
C VAL A 43 22.04 12.99 6.59
N LEU A 44 21.28 14.05 6.30
CA LEU A 44 21.82 15.32 5.81
C LEU A 44 22.28 16.26 6.94
N ASN A 45 22.21 15.80 8.20
CA ASN A 45 22.64 16.54 9.39
C ASN A 45 21.95 17.91 9.53
N HIS A 46 20.64 17.95 9.30
CA HIS A 46 19.84 19.18 9.38
C HIS A 46 19.59 19.67 10.81
N GLY A 47 19.86 18.83 11.82
CA GLY A 47 19.57 19.05 13.24
C GLY A 47 18.17 18.56 13.64
N THR A 48 17.81 18.73 14.91
CA THR A 48 16.46 18.45 15.43
C THR A 48 15.48 19.51 14.99
N THR A 49 14.34 19.07 14.47
CA THR A 49 13.19 19.93 14.19
C THR A 49 12.26 20.05 15.40
N THR A 50 12.80 19.96 16.63
CA THR A 50 12.03 20.18 17.85
C THR A 50 12.09 21.65 18.22
N ASP A 51 11.02 22.37 17.86
CA ASP A 51 10.56 23.68 18.36
C ASP A 51 11.39 24.27 19.53
N GLU A 52 12.46 25.01 19.24
CA GLU A 52 12.92 26.10 20.15
C GLU A 52 13.22 27.42 19.44
N GLN A 53 13.39 27.42 18.11
CA GLN A 53 13.32 28.62 17.28
C GLN A 53 12.69 28.21 15.96
N LEU A 54 11.43 28.60 15.71
CA LEU A 54 10.85 28.59 14.36
C LEU A 54 11.73 29.51 13.51
N ASP A 55 12.76 28.94 12.89
CA ASP A 55 13.67 29.67 12.03
C ASP A 55 12.95 29.94 10.71
N TYR A 56 12.31 31.11 10.60
CA TYR A 56 11.64 31.57 9.38
C TYR A 56 12.63 31.95 8.26
N SER A 57 13.89 31.49 8.33
CA SER A 57 14.91 31.79 7.35
C SER A 57 14.78 30.95 6.07
N ASN A 58 15.32 31.45 4.96
CA ASN A 58 15.48 30.68 3.72
C ASN A 58 16.26 29.36 3.91
N SER A 59 17.04 29.24 5.00
CA SER A 59 17.79 28.04 5.30
C SER A 59 16.89 26.90 5.77
N ALA A 60 15.85 27.18 6.55
CA ALA A 60 14.85 26.19 6.94
C ALA A 60 14.09 25.68 5.72
N ALA A 61 13.61 26.59 4.86
CA ALA A 61 12.94 26.20 3.61
C ALA A 61 13.82 25.33 2.70
N ARG A 62 15.13 25.57 2.67
CA ARG A 62 16.08 24.74 1.91
C ARG A 62 16.26 23.35 2.52
N LYS A 63 16.42 23.25 3.85
CA LYS A 63 16.54 21.97 4.57
C LYS A 63 15.33 21.06 4.34
N GLU A 64 14.12 21.62 4.42
CA GLU A 64 12.87 20.90 4.14
C GLU A 64 12.84 20.36 2.70
N LEU A 65 13.23 21.17 1.71
CA LEU A 65 13.32 20.73 0.31
C LEU A 65 14.36 19.62 0.10
N GLU A 66 15.51 19.73 0.77
CA GLU A 66 16.58 18.72 0.72
C GLU A 66 16.12 17.40 1.36
N ALA A 67 15.40 17.43 2.48
CA ALA A 67 14.82 16.25 3.14
C ALA A 67 13.70 15.61 2.29
N ASP A 68 12.84 16.42 1.67
CA ASP A 68 11.84 15.93 0.70
C ASP A 68 12.50 15.22 -0.48
N TRP A 69 13.53 15.83 -1.07
CA TRP A 69 14.28 15.21 -2.17
C TRP A 69 14.94 13.90 -1.77
N PHE A 70 15.49 13.83 -0.55
CA PHE A 70 16.01 12.59 0.00
C PHE A 70 14.92 11.52 0.05
N ALA A 71 13.76 11.84 0.65
CA ALA A 71 12.64 10.91 0.80
C ALA A 71 12.15 10.37 -0.55
N TYR A 72 11.94 11.25 -1.53
CA TYR A 72 11.49 10.82 -2.86
C TYR A 72 12.53 9.96 -3.59
N SER A 73 13.81 10.30 -3.44
CA SER A 73 14.89 9.54 -4.08
C SER A 73 15.06 8.15 -3.47
N LEU A 74 14.83 8.03 -2.16
CA LEU A 74 14.88 6.77 -1.43
C LEU A 74 13.67 5.88 -1.74
N MET A 75 12.46 6.44 -1.69
CA MET A 75 11.23 5.66 -1.74
C MET A 75 10.76 5.34 -3.17
N ALA A 76 11.00 6.25 -4.13
CA ALA A 76 10.55 6.07 -5.51
C ALA A 76 11.69 6.22 -6.53
N PRO A 77 12.81 5.49 -6.39
CA PRO A 77 13.88 5.55 -7.37
C PRO A 77 13.40 5.01 -8.72
N ARG A 78 13.90 5.59 -9.81
CA ARG A 78 13.46 5.28 -11.19
C ARG A 78 13.45 3.78 -11.50
N TRP A 79 14.44 3.04 -11.02
CA TRP A 79 14.56 1.60 -11.26
C TRP A 79 13.46 0.80 -10.56
N ALA A 80 13.03 1.20 -9.36
CA ALA A 80 11.98 0.51 -8.61
C ALA A 80 10.62 0.72 -9.30
N VAL A 81 10.32 1.97 -9.68
CA VAL A 81 9.13 2.30 -10.47
C VAL A 81 9.11 1.50 -11.77
N ALA A 82 10.21 1.50 -12.53
CA ALA A 82 10.31 0.76 -13.79
C ALA A 82 10.17 -0.76 -13.60
N LYS A 83 10.69 -1.32 -12.50
CA LYS A 83 10.58 -2.74 -12.18
C LYS A 83 9.13 -3.16 -11.93
N ILE A 84 8.38 -2.36 -11.16
CA ILE A 84 6.96 -2.62 -10.89
C ILE A 84 6.14 -2.48 -12.18
N MET A 85 6.34 -1.38 -12.92
CA MET A 85 5.64 -1.15 -14.20
C MET A 85 5.87 -2.29 -15.18
N LYS A 86 7.13 -2.72 -15.37
CA LYS A 86 7.46 -3.85 -16.24
C LYS A 86 6.77 -5.15 -15.80
N ARG A 87 6.75 -5.43 -14.49
CA ARG A 87 6.10 -6.61 -13.93
C ARG A 87 4.59 -6.60 -14.18
N LYS A 88 3.93 -5.45 -13.98
CA LYS A 88 2.49 -5.26 -14.19
C LYS A 88 2.10 -5.04 -15.66
N GLY A 89 3.08 -5.00 -16.58
CA GLY A 89 2.83 -4.69 -18.00
C GLY A 89 2.35 -3.26 -18.25
N TRP A 90 2.56 -2.33 -17.32
CA TRP A 90 2.08 -0.95 -17.42
C TRP A 90 3.07 -0.06 -18.17
N ALA A 91 2.56 0.71 -19.12
CA ALA A 91 3.18 1.92 -19.64
C ALA A 91 2.85 3.12 -18.74
N VAL A 92 3.54 4.24 -18.97
CA VAL A 92 3.26 5.48 -18.23
C VAL A 92 1.82 5.96 -18.46
N ALA A 93 1.29 5.78 -19.68
CA ALA A 93 -0.08 6.16 -20.01
C ALA A 93 -1.11 5.40 -19.16
N ASP A 94 -0.84 4.14 -18.82
CA ASP A 94 -1.74 3.33 -17.98
C ASP A 94 -1.82 3.87 -16.55
N LEU A 95 -0.77 4.55 -16.08
CA LEU A 95 -0.75 5.19 -14.77
C LEU A 95 -1.61 6.46 -14.71
N ALA A 96 -2.09 6.98 -15.85
CA ALA A 96 -3.08 8.05 -15.86
C ALA A 96 -4.42 7.58 -15.29
N HIS A 97 -4.67 6.27 -15.32
CA HIS A 97 -5.81 5.67 -14.66
C HIS A 97 -5.59 5.64 -13.13
N PRO A 98 -6.42 6.35 -12.32
CA PRO A 98 -6.24 6.46 -10.86
C PRO A 98 -6.07 5.12 -10.14
N PHE A 99 -6.79 4.09 -10.60
CA PHE A 99 -6.67 2.73 -10.07
C PHE A 99 -5.24 2.17 -10.19
N ASN A 100 -4.60 2.29 -11.36
CA ASN A 100 -3.25 1.76 -11.58
C ASN A 100 -2.22 2.55 -10.77
N LEU A 101 -2.36 3.87 -10.70
CA LEU A 101 -1.50 4.71 -9.86
C LEU A 101 -1.63 4.37 -8.38
N TYR A 102 -2.86 4.09 -7.92
CA TYR A 102 -3.10 3.63 -6.55
C TYR A 102 -2.42 2.28 -6.28
N GLN A 103 -2.60 1.30 -7.17
CA GLN A 103 -1.94 0.00 -7.04
C GLN A 103 -0.40 0.08 -7.13
N LEU A 104 0.14 1.03 -7.90
CA LEU A 104 1.58 1.34 -7.90
C LEU A 104 2.03 1.92 -6.55
N SER A 105 1.25 2.81 -5.95
CA SER A 105 1.58 3.45 -4.66
C SER A 105 1.74 2.43 -3.54
N LEU A 106 0.88 1.41 -3.50
CA LEU A 106 0.95 0.32 -2.52
C LEU A 106 2.24 -0.49 -2.68
N ARG A 107 2.60 -0.84 -3.91
CA ARG A 107 3.83 -1.60 -4.22
C ARG A 107 5.12 -0.82 -4.01
N LEU A 108 5.05 0.51 -4.01
CA LEU A 108 6.17 1.37 -3.64
C LEU A 108 6.22 1.67 -2.13
N GLY A 109 5.16 1.37 -1.38
CA GLY A 109 5.06 1.73 0.04
C GLY A 109 4.89 3.24 0.28
N ILE A 110 4.36 4.00 -0.68
CA ILE A 110 4.21 5.46 -0.52
C ILE A 110 2.79 5.91 -0.77
N SER A 111 2.46 7.13 -0.33
CA SER A 111 1.11 7.66 -0.54
C SER A 111 0.77 7.82 -2.03
N TYR A 112 -0.52 7.75 -2.35
CA TYR A 112 -1.06 7.98 -3.69
C TYR A 112 -0.58 9.31 -4.29
N ALA A 113 -0.64 10.39 -3.51
CA ALA A 113 -0.17 11.70 -3.94
C ALA A 113 1.36 11.75 -4.13
N ALA A 114 2.12 11.18 -3.19
CA ALA A 114 3.57 11.09 -3.31
C ALA A 114 3.99 10.32 -4.57
N THR A 115 3.25 9.29 -4.96
CA THR A 115 3.50 8.52 -6.19
C THR A 115 3.33 9.41 -7.42
N ALA A 116 2.23 10.14 -7.54
CA ALA A 116 1.98 11.05 -8.67
C ALA A 116 3.12 12.07 -8.84
N TRP A 117 3.50 12.73 -7.74
CA TRP A 117 4.58 13.71 -7.75
C TRP A 117 5.96 13.08 -7.99
N SER A 118 6.17 11.83 -7.58
CA SER A 118 7.40 11.09 -7.89
C SER A 118 7.54 10.82 -9.38
N LEU A 119 6.47 10.41 -10.06
CA LEU A 119 6.47 10.22 -11.51
C LEU A 119 6.82 11.52 -12.25
N GLN A 120 6.26 12.65 -11.81
CA GLN A 120 6.58 13.96 -12.38
C GLN A 120 8.06 14.33 -12.17
N ARG A 121 8.60 14.14 -10.96
CA ARG A 121 10.02 14.38 -10.64
C ARG A 121 10.96 13.52 -11.49
N LEU A 122 10.57 12.28 -11.75
CA LEU A 122 11.27 11.36 -12.65
C LEU A 122 11.12 11.70 -14.14
N LYS A 123 10.39 12.78 -14.47
CA LYS A 123 10.06 13.22 -15.83
C LYS A 123 9.34 12.14 -16.65
N LEU A 124 8.54 11.32 -15.97
CA LEU A 124 7.70 10.32 -16.62
C LEU A 124 6.38 10.94 -17.07
N CYS A 125 5.84 11.89 -16.31
CA CYS A 125 4.62 12.63 -16.64
C CYS A 125 4.80 14.13 -16.41
N ASP A 126 3.82 14.92 -16.86
CA ASP A 126 3.77 16.35 -16.64
C ASP A 126 2.92 16.74 -15.42
N ARG A 127 2.77 18.04 -15.19
CA ARG A 127 1.96 18.54 -14.07
C ARG A 127 0.47 18.31 -14.27
N THR A 128 -0.02 18.37 -15.51
CA THR A 128 -1.44 18.17 -15.83
C THR A 128 -1.88 16.76 -15.47
N PHE A 129 -1.08 15.76 -15.81
CA PHE A 129 -1.27 14.37 -15.36
C PHE A 129 -1.49 14.28 -13.84
N VAL A 130 -0.65 14.93 -13.05
CA VAL A 130 -0.73 14.90 -11.59
C VAL A 130 -2.02 15.58 -11.11
N GLU A 131 -2.34 16.75 -11.66
CA GLU A 131 -3.54 17.49 -11.30
C GLU A 131 -4.82 16.73 -11.64
N GLU A 132 -4.84 15.96 -12.73
CA GLU A 132 -5.98 15.15 -13.15
C GLU A 132 -6.15 13.90 -12.27
N VAL A 133 -5.09 13.13 -12.06
CA VAL A 133 -5.15 11.86 -11.33
C VAL A 133 -5.48 12.08 -9.84
N LEU A 134 -5.06 13.21 -9.27
CA LEU A 134 -5.33 13.58 -7.87
C LEU A 134 -6.74 14.14 -7.64
N ARG A 135 -7.54 14.38 -8.69
CA ARG A 135 -8.99 14.67 -8.53
C ARG A 135 -9.74 13.47 -7.97
N VAL A 136 -9.27 12.26 -8.25
CA VAL A 136 -9.85 11.03 -7.73
C VAL A 136 -9.19 10.68 -6.40
N GLN A 137 -9.98 10.75 -5.32
CA GLN A 137 -9.52 10.42 -3.98
C GLN A 137 -9.40 8.89 -3.80
N PRO A 138 -8.39 8.38 -3.06
CA PRO A 138 -8.23 6.95 -2.81
C PRO A 138 -9.50 6.28 -2.25
N ALA A 139 -10.28 6.97 -1.43
CA ALA A 139 -11.55 6.46 -0.90
C ALA A 139 -12.57 6.09 -2.00
N VAL A 140 -12.56 6.80 -3.14
CA VAL A 140 -13.41 6.48 -4.30
C VAL A 140 -12.93 5.19 -4.96
N ILE A 141 -11.61 5.05 -5.15
CA ILE A 141 -10.97 3.88 -5.76
C ILE A 141 -11.25 2.63 -4.91
N LYS A 142 -11.02 2.72 -3.59
CA LYS A 142 -11.27 1.63 -2.63
C LYS A 142 -12.73 1.17 -2.64
N ARG A 143 -13.68 2.10 -2.74
CA ARG A 143 -15.11 1.79 -2.85
C ARG A 143 -15.48 1.16 -4.19
N ALA A 144 -14.76 1.46 -5.27
CA ALA A 144 -14.99 0.80 -6.55
C ALA A 144 -14.49 -0.66 -6.55
N LEU A 145 -13.50 -0.98 -5.72
CA LEU A 145 -12.93 -2.32 -5.58
C LEU A 145 -13.74 -3.25 -4.67
N LEU A 146 -14.50 -2.69 -3.73
CA LEU A 146 -15.24 -3.45 -2.72
C LEU A 146 -16.73 -3.19 -2.84
N THR A 147 -17.53 -4.26 -2.83
CA THR A 147 -18.99 -4.18 -2.74
C THR A 147 -19.48 -3.69 -1.37
N GLY A 148 -18.66 -3.86 -0.32
CA GLY A 148 -18.95 -3.45 1.05
C GLY A 148 -18.30 -2.12 1.48
N ARG A 149 -18.67 -1.62 2.67
CA ARG A 149 -17.98 -0.48 3.29
C ARG A 149 -16.71 -0.97 3.96
N LEU A 150 -15.58 -0.31 3.67
CA LEU A 150 -14.39 -0.44 4.51
C LEU A 150 -14.71 -0.03 5.94
N GLY A 151 -14.41 -0.90 6.91
CA GLY A 151 -14.58 -0.57 8.33
C GLY A 151 -13.71 0.61 8.76
N ASN A 152 -12.53 0.76 8.14
CA ASN A 152 -11.63 1.88 8.33
C ASN A 152 -11.13 2.42 6.97
N PRO A 153 -11.46 3.68 6.60
CA PRO A 153 -11.08 4.26 5.31
C PRO A 153 -9.57 4.49 5.14
N GLN A 154 -8.81 4.48 6.25
CA GLN A 154 -7.35 4.61 6.24
C GLN A 154 -6.63 3.32 5.84
N ARG A 155 -7.35 2.20 5.75
CA ARG A 155 -6.82 0.90 5.31
C ARG A 155 -6.85 0.76 3.81
N ASP A 156 -5.86 0.07 3.28
CA ASP A 156 -5.65 -0.07 1.85
C ASP A 156 -6.33 -1.31 1.29
N VAL A 157 -6.54 -1.29 -0.03
CA VAL A 157 -7.17 -2.38 -0.78
C VAL A 157 -6.21 -2.80 -1.87
N TRP A 158 -5.61 -3.96 -1.69
CA TRP A 158 -4.63 -4.52 -2.60
C TRP A 158 -5.36 -5.35 -3.66
N LEU A 159 -5.11 -5.09 -4.94
CA LEU A 159 -5.53 -6.01 -6.01
C LEU A 159 -4.30 -6.78 -6.47
N LEU A 160 -4.34 -8.09 -6.29
CA LEU A 160 -3.31 -9.04 -6.67
C LEU A 160 -3.74 -9.76 -7.94
N ASP A 161 -2.77 -10.03 -8.80
CA ASP A 161 -2.93 -10.88 -9.98
C ASP A 161 -1.64 -11.68 -10.20
N ASP A 162 -1.59 -12.48 -11.27
CA ASP A 162 -0.45 -13.35 -11.58
C ASP A 162 0.91 -12.64 -11.60
N ALA A 163 0.95 -11.33 -11.85
CA ALA A 163 2.20 -10.59 -11.86
C ALA A 163 2.83 -10.47 -10.46
N ASP A 164 2.04 -10.60 -9.41
CA ASP A 164 2.45 -10.45 -8.01
C ASP A 164 2.95 -11.75 -7.37
N ARG A 165 2.88 -12.90 -8.07
CA ARG A 165 3.19 -14.24 -7.55
C ARG A 165 4.55 -14.42 -6.86
N ASP A 166 5.57 -13.69 -7.35
CA ASP A 166 6.95 -13.79 -6.83
C ASP A 166 7.31 -12.64 -5.88
N LEU A 167 6.32 -11.84 -5.46
CA LEU A 167 6.53 -10.75 -4.52
C LEU A 167 6.12 -11.20 -3.12
N ILE A 168 6.93 -10.82 -2.14
CA ILE A 168 6.47 -10.74 -0.76
C ILE A 168 5.83 -9.38 -0.64
N LEU A 169 4.51 -9.37 -0.47
CA LEU A 169 3.75 -8.15 -0.22
C LEU A 169 3.63 -7.94 1.28
N GLU A 170 3.65 -6.68 1.70
CA GLU A 170 3.61 -6.25 3.11
C GLU A 170 2.33 -5.46 3.41
N PRO A 171 1.13 -6.04 3.23
CA PRO A 171 -0.11 -5.39 3.63
C PRO A 171 -0.17 -5.25 5.15
N ARG A 172 -0.87 -4.22 5.63
CA ARG A 172 -1.19 -4.14 7.06
C ARG A 172 -2.29 -5.15 7.38
N VAL A 173 -2.32 -5.56 8.65
CA VAL A 173 -3.34 -6.50 9.21
C VAL A 173 -4.78 -6.17 8.80
N ASP A 174 -5.13 -4.89 8.80
CA ASP A 174 -6.51 -4.45 8.53
C ASP A 174 -6.73 -4.05 7.06
N ASP A 175 -5.71 -4.16 6.21
CA ASP A 175 -5.87 -3.95 4.77
C ASP A 175 -6.70 -5.09 4.18
N GLN A 176 -7.39 -4.80 3.07
CA GLN A 176 -8.17 -5.79 2.34
C GLN A 176 -7.36 -6.28 1.14
N MET A 177 -7.37 -7.59 0.90
CA MET A 177 -6.69 -8.19 -0.24
C MET A 177 -7.72 -8.80 -1.19
N LEU A 178 -7.66 -8.36 -2.45
CA LEU A 178 -8.42 -8.93 -3.56
C LEU A 178 -7.46 -9.69 -4.45
N VAL A 179 -7.85 -10.88 -4.89
CA VAL A 179 -7.13 -11.65 -5.90
C VAL A 179 -7.98 -11.72 -7.15
N ARG A 180 -7.47 -11.20 -8.26
CA ARG A 180 -8.08 -11.24 -9.58
C ARG A 180 -7.59 -12.46 -10.33
N LEU A 181 -8.52 -13.34 -10.68
CA LEU A 181 -8.23 -14.60 -11.36
C LEU A 181 -9.03 -14.71 -12.65
N LYS A 182 -8.47 -15.40 -13.64
CA LYS A 182 -9.19 -15.68 -14.89
C LYS A 182 -10.42 -16.54 -14.62
N ASP A 183 -11.51 -16.25 -15.33
CA ASP A 183 -12.78 -16.93 -15.19
C ASP A 183 -13.02 -17.91 -16.35
N HIS A 184 -12.92 -19.21 -16.06
CA HIS A 184 -13.30 -20.29 -16.97
C HIS A 184 -14.57 -21.02 -16.51
N SER A 185 -15.46 -20.36 -15.75
CA SER A 185 -16.73 -20.93 -15.27
C SER A 185 -17.63 -21.41 -16.40
N GLY A 186 -17.63 -20.73 -17.56
CA GLY A 186 -18.34 -21.17 -18.77
C GLY A 186 -17.89 -22.54 -19.32
N ALA A 187 -16.67 -22.98 -18.99
CA ALA A 187 -16.13 -24.31 -19.33
C ALA A 187 -16.23 -25.32 -18.15
N GLY A 188 -16.91 -24.94 -17.06
CA GLY A 188 -17.14 -25.77 -15.88
C GLY A 188 -15.99 -25.77 -14.87
N TYR A 189 -15.03 -24.85 -14.99
CA TYR A 189 -13.92 -24.69 -14.06
C TYR A 189 -14.26 -23.66 -12.98
N VAL A 190 -13.81 -23.92 -11.75
CA VAL A 190 -13.92 -22.99 -10.63
C VAL A 190 -12.63 -22.99 -9.83
N TRP A 191 -12.31 -21.86 -9.21
CA TRP A 191 -11.21 -21.76 -8.26
C TRP A 191 -11.56 -22.46 -6.95
N ASP A 192 -10.75 -23.46 -6.59
CA ASP A 192 -10.85 -24.20 -5.33
C ASP A 192 -10.14 -23.42 -4.22
N THR A 193 -10.88 -23.11 -3.16
CA THR A 193 -10.42 -22.32 -2.00
C THR A 193 -10.08 -23.18 -0.79
N ASN A 194 -10.22 -24.52 -0.88
CA ASN A 194 -10.05 -25.43 0.26
C ASN A 194 -8.62 -25.40 0.83
N GLU A 195 -7.60 -25.30 -0.03
CA GLU A 195 -6.18 -25.26 0.38
C GLU A 195 -5.88 -23.98 1.17
N ALA A 196 -6.25 -22.82 0.62
CA ALA A 196 -6.14 -21.55 1.34
C ALA A 196 -6.95 -21.53 2.65
N ALA A 197 -8.13 -22.16 2.69
CA ALA A 197 -8.91 -22.30 3.91
C ALA A 197 -8.20 -23.16 4.98
N SER A 198 -7.43 -24.17 4.57
CA SER A 198 -6.64 -24.99 5.47
C SER A 198 -5.44 -24.23 6.06
N GLU A 199 -4.91 -23.25 5.33
CA GLU A 199 -3.94 -22.25 5.80
C GLU A 199 -4.58 -21.11 6.61
N GLY A 200 -5.90 -21.18 6.82
CA GLY A 200 -6.67 -20.28 7.66
C GLY A 200 -7.22 -19.03 6.97
N PHE A 201 -7.08 -18.90 5.64
CA PHE A 201 -7.68 -17.79 4.90
C PHE A 201 -9.19 -17.99 4.70
N THR A 202 -9.95 -16.90 4.83
CA THR A 202 -11.33 -16.85 4.33
C THR A 202 -11.31 -16.23 2.93
N ILE A 203 -11.94 -16.91 1.97
CA ILE A 203 -12.00 -16.47 0.57
C ILE A 203 -13.45 -16.37 0.12
N GLU A 204 -13.84 -15.18 -0.35
CA GLU A 204 -15.20 -14.89 -0.79
C GLU A 204 -15.19 -14.22 -2.17
N PRO A 205 -16.01 -14.68 -3.13
CA PRO A 205 -16.11 -14.02 -4.43
C PRO A 205 -16.75 -12.63 -4.28
N VAL A 206 -16.17 -11.62 -4.95
CA VAL A 206 -16.68 -10.25 -4.95
C VAL A 206 -17.54 -10.02 -6.18
N LEU A 207 -18.86 -9.99 -5.96
CA LEU A 207 -19.84 -9.73 -7.02
C LEU A 207 -20.02 -8.22 -7.22
N LEU A 208 -19.10 -7.57 -7.94
CA LEU A 208 -19.29 -6.18 -8.35
C LEU A 208 -20.41 -6.08 -9.41
N PRO A 209 -21.35 -5.13 -9.29
CA PRO A 209 -22.31 -4.89 -10.35
C PRO A 209 -21.57 -4.49 -11.64
N PRO A 210 -22.01 -4.98 -12.81
CA PRO A 210 -21.38 -4.66 -14.08
C PRO A 210 -21.41 -3.15 -14.30
N GLY A 211 -20.23 -2.51 -14.27
CA GLY A 211 -20.09 -1.07 -14.51
C GLY A 211 -19.02 -0.31 -13.71
N ASN A 212 -18.31 -0.92 -12.75
CA ASN A 212 -17.40 -0.17 -11.86
C ASN A 212 -15.92 -0.55 -11.89
N ALA A 213 -15.55 -1.74 -12.39
CA ALA A 213 -14.17 -1.99 -12.81
C ALA A 213 -14.06 -1.57 -14.29
N GLY A 214 -12.91 -1.02 -14.71
CA GLY A 214 -12.65 -0.44 -16.04
C GLY A 214 -12.72 -1.40 -17.22
N ASP A 215 -13.67 -2.33 -17.20
CA ASP A 215 -13.94 -3.32 -18.21
C ASP A 215 -14.94 -2.74 -19.21
N ALA A 216 -14.47 -1.78 -20.00
CA ALA A 216 -15.19 -1.31 -21.19
C ALA A 216 -15.44 -2.46 -22.20
N ASP A 217 -14.83 -3.63 -21.99
CA ASP A 217 -14.94 -4.83 -22.81
C ASP A 217 -15.78 -5.97 -22.19
N ALA A 218 -16.43 -5.76 -21.03
CA ALA A 218 -17.16 -6.81 -20.29
C ALA A 218 -18.34 -7.49 -21.02
N LEU A 219 -18.66 -7.08 -22.25
CA LEU A 219 -19.72 -7.67 -23.08
C LEU A 219 -19.28 -8.02 -24.51
N ILE A 220 -17.99 -8.28 -24.73
CA ILE A 220 -17.53 -8.90 -25.98
C ILE A 220 -17.52 -10.42 -25.78
N ALA A 221 -18.41 -11.13 -26.48
CA ALA A 221 -18.38 -12.59 -26.54
C ALA A 221 -17.00 -13.06 -27.05
N GLY A 222 -16.23 -13.73 -26.19
CA GLY A 222 -14.89 -14.24 -26.51
C GLY A 222 -13.71 -13.46 -25.88
N GLY A 223 -13.97 -12.46 -25.02
CA GLY A 223 -12.94 -11.81 -24.20
C GLY A 223 -12.45 -12.67 -23.03
N GLU A 224 -11.25 -12.38 -22.50
CA GLU A 224 -10.82 -12.94 -21.23
C GLU A 224 -11.68 -12.34 -20.10
N HIS A 225 -12.34 -13.19 -19.31
CA HIS A 225 -13.13 -12.77 -18.15
C HIS A 225 -12.32 -12.98 -16.86
N TYR A 226 -12.59 -12.15 -15.86
CA TYR A 226 -11.91 -12.22 -14.56
C TYR A 226 -12.92 -12.15 -13.42
N LEU A 227 -12.61 -12.83 -12.32
CA LEU A 227 -13.32 -12.77 -11.05
C LEU A 227 -12.39 -12.30 -9.94
N ASP A 228 -12.88 -11.41 -9.09
CA ASP A 228 -12.15 -10.93 -7.93
C ASP A 228 -12.61 -11.69 -6.67
N TYR A 229 -11.65 -12.14 -5.87
CA TYR A 229 -11.88 -12.86 -4.61
C TYR A 229 -11.31 -12.05 -3.44
N LEU A 230 -12.13 -11.76 -2.45
CA LEU A 230 -11.70 -11.15 -1.19
C LEU A 230 -11.02 -12.22 -0.34
N VAL A 231 -9.78 -11.96 0.04
CA VAL A 231 -8.95 -12.81 0.89
C VAL A 231 -8.77 -12.10 2.23
N SER A 232 -9.20 -12.76 3.29
CA SER A 232 -8.99 -12.32 4.67
C SER A 232 -8.07 -13.30 5.39
N PRO A 233 -7.00 -12.85 6.05
CA PRO A 233 -6.12 -13.74 6.81
C PRO A 233 -6.83 -14.37 8.00
N ALA A 234 -6.31 -15.51 8.46
CA ALA A 234 -6.71 -16.13 9.71
C ALA A 234 -6.53 -15.14 10.87
N SER A 235 -7.39 -15.19 11.91
CA SER A 235 -7.25 -14.32 13.10
C SER A 235 -5.93 -14.45 13.86
N ILE A 236 -5.09 -15.45 13.53
CA ILE A 236 -3.74 -15.61 14.06
C ILE A 236 -2.75 -15.23 12.97
N LEU A 237 -2.22 -14.01 13.09
CA LEU A 237 -1.17 -13.53 12.19
C LEU A 237 0.16 -14.15 12.60
N THR A 238 0.78 -14.88 11.68
CA THR A 238 2.15 -15.37 11.84
C THR A 238 3.14 -14.30 11.43
N THR A 239 4.27 -14.19 12.12
CA THR A 239 5.36 -13.25 11.75
C THR A 239 6.13 -13.69 10.50
N SER A 240 5.89 -14.90 10.00
CA SER A 240 6.47 -15.43 8.77
C SER A 240 5.55 -15.20 7.58
N PRO A 241 6.08 -15.07 6.34
CA PRO A 241 5.27 -14.99 5.13
C PRO A 241 4.29 -16.17 5.06
N THR A 242 3.01 -15.88 4.82
CA THR A 242 1.97 -16.89 4.63
C THR A 242 1.74 -17.10 3.14
N GLU A 243 1.72 -18.36 2.73
CA GLU A 243 1.46 -18.74 1.34
C GLU A 243 -0.04 -18.82 1.08
N LEU A 244 -0.48 -18.18 -0.01
CA LEU A 244 -1.84 -18.26 -0.52
C LEU A 244 -1.80 -18.96 -1.87
N GLN A 245 -2.38 -20.16 -1.94
CA GLN A 245 -2.49 -20.94 -3.16
C GLN A 245 -3.95 -21.24 -3.51
N LEU A 246 -4.29 -21.11 -4.79
CA LEU A 246 -5.59 -21.41 -5.36
C LEU A 246 -5.41 -22.21 -6.65
N ASP A 247 -6.26 -23.20 -6.85
CA ASP A 247 -6.23 -24.08 -8.02
C ASP A 247 -7.56 -24.02 -8.78
N GLU A 248 -7.50 -23.84 -10.10
CA GLU A 248 -8.68 -23.88 -10.95
C GLU A 248 -8.99 -25.31 -11.40
N ARG A 249 -10.14 -25.86 -10.97
CA ARG A 249 -10.52 -27.27 -11.17
C ARG A 249 -11.99 -27.43 -11.54
N LYS A 250 -12.33 -28.59 -12.12
CA LYS A 250 -13.73 -29.00 -12.27
C LYS A 250 -14.23 -29.57 -10.94
N PRO A 251 -15.35 -29.09 -10.36
CA PRO A 251 -15.84 -29.56 -9.06
C PRO A 251 -16.04 -31.08 -8.96
N TRP A 252 -16.41 -31.70 -10.08
CA TRP A 252 -16.70 -33.14 -10.19
C TRP A 252 -15.49 -34.00 -10.61
N ASP A 253 -14.34 -33.40 -10.91
CA ASP A 253 -13.12 -34.11 -11.32
C ASP A 253 -11.89 -33.55 -10.61
N ARG A 254 -11.90 -33.61 -9.28
CA ARG A 254 -10.81 -33.09 -8.42
C ARG A 254 -9.50 -33.88 -8.56
N SER A 255 -9.55 -35.10 -9.08
CA SER A 255 -8.36 -35.95 -9.30
C SER A 255 -7.52 -35.54 -10.50
N SER A 256 -8.09 -34.80 -11.45
CA SER A 256 -7.36 -34.27 -12.60
C SER A 256 -6.35 -33.19 -12.19
N ALA A 257 -5.34 -32.92 -13.01
CA ALA A 257 -4.45 -31.78 -12.80
C ALA A 257 -5.24 -30.47 -12.87
N PRO A 258 -4.90 -29.45 -12.06
CA PRO A 258 -5.55 -28.15 -12.15
C PRO A 258 -5.32 -27.55 -13.53
N ARG A 259 -6.30 -26.79 -14.02
CA ARG A 259 -6.19 -26.05 -15.28
C ARG A 259 -5.21 -24.90 -15.14
N ASP A 260 -5.30 -24.19 -14.02
CA ASP A 260 -4.47 -23.06 -13.67
C ASP A 260 -4.24 -23.03 -12.15
N THR A 261 -3.18 -22.35 -11.73
CA THR A 261 -2.80 -22.23 -10.31
C THR A 261 -2.30 -20.82 -10.05
N PHE A 262 -2.87 -20.18 -9.03
CA PHE A 262 -2.42 -18.90 -8.49
C PHE A 262 -1.71 -19.13 -7.17
N GLY A 263 -0.53 -18.55 -6.99
CA GLY A 263 0.24 -18.63 -5.75
C GLY A 263 0.88 -17.29 -5.44
N THR A 264 0.79 -16.81 -4.21
CA THR A 264 1.46 -15.58 -3.74
C THR A 264 1.86 -15.71 -2.28
N GLN A 265 2.77 -14.86 -1.83
CA GLN A 265 3.16 -14.76 -0.42
C GLN A 265 2.86 -13.36 0.13
N ALA A 266 2.28 -13.31 1.32
CA ALA A 266 2.04 -12.06 2.03
C ALA A 266 2.56 -12.16 3.47
N GLN A 267 3.22 -11.09 3.93
CA GLN A 267 3.65 -10.94 5.31
C GLN A 267 2.90 -9.76 5.92
N PHE A 268 1.98 -10.05 6.84
CA PHE A 268 1.18 -9.01 7.47
C PHE A 268 2.00 -8.31 8.56
N GLU A 269 2.21 -7.01 8.41
CA GLU A 269 2.90 -6.21 9.41
C GLU A 269 1.92 -5.63 10.44
N ASP A 270 2.14 -5.93 11.72
CA ASP A 270 1.59 -5.15 12.82
C ASP A 270 2.57 -4.03 13.19
N LEU A 271 2.09 -2.79 13.18
CA LEU A 271 2.84 -1.67 13.74
C LEU A 271 2.72 -1.73 15.25
N ALA A 272 3.51 -2.61 15.87
CA ALA A 272 3.64 -2.67 17.32
C ALA A 272 3.97 -1.26 17.85
N THR A 273 3.22 -0.79 18.85
CA THR A 273 3.55 0.47 19.52
C THR A 273 4.93 0.33 20.20
N GLY A 274 5.98 0.83 19.56
CA GLY A 274 7.38 0.59 19.95
C GLY A 274 7.78 1.10 21.35
N LEU A 275 6.92 1.85 22.02
CA LEU A 275 7.10 2.25 23.41
C LEU A 275 5.83 1.96 24.19
N SER A 276 5.96 1.30 25.33
CA SER A 276 4.85 1.13 26.27
C SER A 276 4.31 2.52 26.65
N SER A 277 3.02 2.59 27.02
CA SER A 277 2.41 3.84 27.47
C SER A 277 3.10 4.46 28.71
N VAL A 278 3.89 3.66 29.43
CA VAL A 278 4.79 4.07 30.51
C VAL A 278 6.09 4.66 29.97
N ALA A 279 6.75 3.99 29.01
CA ALA A 279 7.98 4.48 28.38
C ALA A 279 7.75 5.79 27.60
N LYS A 280 6.60 5.90 26.90
CA LYS A 280 6.16 7.17 26.27
C LYS A 280 6.02 8.30 27.29
N ARG A 281 5.49 8.00 28.48
CA ARG A 281 5.30 8.98 29.56
C ARG A 281 6.63 9.44 30.16
N ALA A 282 7.57 8.51 30.35
CA ALA A 282 8.89 8.80 30.90
C ALA A 282 9.71 9.71 29.94
N LEU A 283 9.69 9.43 28.64
CA LEU A 283 10.36 10.26 27.64
C LEU A 283 9.74 11.66 27.53
N LEU A 284 8.41 11.78 27.57
CA LEU A 284 7.71 13.07 27.58
C LEU A 284 7.86 13.87 28.89
N GLN A 285 8.28 13.23 29.98
CA GLN A 285 8.57 13.88 31.27
C GLN A 285 10.05 14.25 31.42
N GLY A 286 10.95 13.65 30.63
CA GLY A 286 12.39 13.90 30.66
C GLY A 286 12.86 15.13 29.89
N THR A 287 11.99 15.80 29.12
CA THR A 287 12.31 17.00 28.32
C THR A 287 12.06 18.31 29.05
N GLY A 288 11.89 18.28 30.37
CA GLY A 288 11.90 19.48 31.19
C GLY A 288 12.92 19.28 32.29
N HIS A 289 13.99 20.06 32.26
CA HIS A 289 15.11 20.19 33.20
C HIS A 289 16.47 19.83 32.57
N SER A 290 17.00 20.77 31.79
CA SER A 290 18.37 21.28 31.91
C SER A 290 18.40 22.72 31.41
#